data_AF-A0A6V7LI48-F1
#
_entry.id   AF-A0A6V7LI48-F1
#
_cell.length_a   1.000
_cell.length_b   1.000
_cell.length_c   1.000
_cell.angle_alpha   90.00
_cell.angle_beta   90.00
_cell.angle_gamma   90.00
#
_symmetry.space_group_name_H-M   'P 1'
#
loop_
_entity.id
_entity.type
_entity.pdbx_description
1 polymer ?
#
loop_
_entity_poly.entity_id
_entity_poly.type
_entity_poly.pdbx_seq_one_letter_code
_entity_poly.pdbx_strand_id
1 'polypeptide(L)'
;ISDIVVGQEPNVTAREALLRWARRSTARYPGVRVTDFTGSWRDGLAFSALLHRNRPDLIDWRSARSAQARERLHQVFYIAEREYNVTRLLDPE
;
A
#
# COMPACT_ATOMS: atom_id res chain seq x y z
N ILE A 1 28.06 10.47 2.48
CA ILE A 1 27.01 9.45 2.67
C ILE A 1 26.12 9.99 3.77
N SER A 2 24.97 10.52 3.39
CA SER A 2 24.15 11.39 4.25
C SER A 2 23.32 10.59 5.24
N ASP A 3 23.33 11.12 6.46
CA ASP A 3 22.60 10.81 7.68
C ASP A 3 21.25 10.10 7.49
N ILE A 4 21.22 8.83 7.89
CA ILE A 4 19.97 8.22 8.35
C ILE A 4 19.73 8.77 9.74
N VAL A 5 19.04 9.91 9.83
CA VAL A 5 18.41 10.38 11.06
C VAL A 5 17.30 9.39 11.40
N VAL A 6 17.67 8.29 12.05
CA VAL A 6 16.74 7.43 12.78
C VAL A 6 16.30 8.23 13.99
N GLY A 7 15.28 9.06 13.81
CA GLY A 7 14.53 9.66 14.91
C GLY A 7 13.94 8.53 15.76
N GLN A 8 14.65 8.19 16.83
CA GLN A 8 14.14 7.41 17.95
C GLN A 8 13.07 8.26 18.64
N GLU A 9 11.82 8.09 18.24
CA GLU A 9 10.67 8.57 18.99
C GLU A 9 10.30 7.48 20.01
N PRO A 10 10.24 7.79 21.32
CA PRO A 10 9.95 6.79 22.35
C PRO A 10 8.51 6.29 22.15
N ASN A 11 8.35 4.96 22.14
CA ASN A 11 7.08 4.23 22.17
C ASN A 11 6.30 4.11 20.84
N VAL A 12 6.94 4.29 19.68
CA VAL A 12 6.31 4.00 18.39
C VAL A 12 6.19 2.47 18.24
N THR A 13 4.99 1.94 18.38
CA THR A 13 4.72 0.51 18.12
C THR A 13 5.08 0.18 16.67
N ALA A 14 5.46 -1.08 16.38
CA ALA A 14 5.71 -1.51 15.00
C ALA A 14 4.52 -1.19 14.07
N ARG A 15 3.30 -1.25 14.61
CA ARG A 15 2.06 -0.84 13.95
C ARG A 15 2.06 0.65 13.60
N GLU A 16 2.33 1.54 14.55
CA GLU A 16 2.44 2.98 14.29
C GLU A 16 3.50 3.31 13.23
N ALA A 17 4.67 2.66 13.33
CA ALA A 17 5.77 2.86 12.40
C ALA A 17 5.35 2.46 10.97
N LEU A 18 4.70 1.30 10.83
CA LEU A 18 4.19 0.82 9.55
C LEU A 18 3.09 1.73 9.01
N LEU A 19 2.20 2.24 9.87
CA LEU A 19 1.12 3.14 9.47
C LEU A 19 1.68 4.46 8.95
N ARG A 20 2.69 5.00 9.64
CA ARG A 20 3.41 6.21 9.22
C ARG A 20 4.13 5.99 7.91
N TRP A 21 4.76 4.83 7.72
CA TRP A 21 5.36 4.44 6.44
C TRP A 21 4.30 4.39 5.33
N ALA A 22 3.18 3.69 5.54
CA ALA A 22 2.11 3.55 4.56
C ALA A 22 1.52 4.91 4.16
N ARG A 23 1.29 5.81 5.12
CA ARG A 23 0.85 7.19 4.87
C ARG A 23 1.84 7.95 4.00
N ARG A 24 3.13 7.92 4.34
CA ARG A 24 4.17 8.60 3.53
C ARG A 24 4.28 8.00 2.13
N SER A 25 4.12 6.69 2.00
CA SER A 25 4.15 6.00 0.71
C SER A 25 2.98 6.34 -0.19
N THR A 26 1.80 6.57 0.40
CA THR A 26 0.56 6.82 -0.34
C THR A 26 0.20 8.31 -0.45
N ALA A 27 0.90 9.21 0.25
CA ALA A 27 0.60 10.65 0.29
C ALA A 27 0.60 11.36 -1.07
N ARG A 28 1.31 10.82 -2.07
CA ARG A 28 1.35 11.38 -3.44
C ARG A 28 0.22 10.87 -4.35
N TYR A 29 -0.60 9.94 -3.87
CA TYR A 29 -1.67 9.35 -4.66
C TYR A 29 -3.02 10.00 -4.34
N PRO A 30 -3.64 10.69 -5.32
CA PRO A 30 -4.90 11.38 -5.09
C PRO A 30 -6.02 10.38 -4.83
N GLY A 31 -6.79 10.62 -3.76
CA GLY A 31 -7.89 9.75 -3.33
C GLY A 31 -7.48 8.61 -2.41
N VAL A 32 -6.20 8.49 -2.04
CA VAL A 32 -5.72 7.48 -1.09
C VAL A 32 -5.50 8.11 0.28
N ARG A 33 -6.13 7.57 1.31
CA ARG A 33 -5.93 8.01 2.69
C ARG A 33 -5.86 6.83 3.63
N VAL A 34 -4.65 6.52 4.07
CA VAL A 34 -4.41 5.43 5.02
C VAL A 34 -4.49 5.97 6.44
N THR A 35 -5.63 5.81 7.10
CA THR A 35 -5.79 6.19 8.52
C THR A 35 -5.55 4.99 9.43
N ASP A 36 -5.90 3.78 9.00
CA ASP A 36 -5.90 2.57 9.81
C ASP A 36 -5.49 1.32 9.00
N PHE A 37 -5.29 0.18 9.65
CA PHE A 37 -5.04 -1.12 9.00
C PHE A 37 -6.31 -1.94 8.72
N THR A 38 -7.48 -1.32 8.86
CA THR A 38 -8.78 -1.98 8.64
C THR A 38 -9.44 -1.38 7.39
N GLY A 39 -10.33 -0.41 7.56
CA GLY A 39 -11.17 0.14 6.49
C GLY A 39 -10.38 0.84 5.37
N SER A 40 -9.24 1.47 5.67
CA SER A 40 -8.45 2.20 4.67
C SER A 40 -7.79 1.32 3.60
N TRP A 41 -7.82 -0.01 3.77
CA TRP A 41 -7.24 -0.97 2.83
C TRP A 41 -8.29 -1.80 2.10
N ARG A 42 -9.54 -1.75 2.58
CA ARG A 42 -10.66 -2.56 2.06
C ARG A 42 -11.06 -2.16 0.64
N ASP A 43 -10.84 -0.90 0.28
CA ASP A 43 -11.05 -0.45 -1.10
C ASP A 43 -9.94 -0.92 -2.05
N GLY A 44 -8.78 -1.35 -1.54
CA GLY A 44 -7.62 -1.76 -2.33
C GLY A 44 -6.79 -0.62 -2.92
N LEU A 45 -7.18 0.65 -2.75
CA LEU A 45 -6.43 1.79 -3.32
C LEU A 45 -5.08 1.96 -2.63
N ALA A 46 -5.03 1.73 -1.32
CA ALA A 46 -3.80 1.76 -0.55
C ALA A 46 -2.77 0.74 -1.10
N PHE A 47 -3.21 -0.49 -1.38
CA PHE A 47 -2.35 -1.53 -1.95
C PHE A 47 -1.91 -1.19 -3.38
N SER A 48 -2.83 -0.73 -4.24
CA SER A 48 -2.48 -0.31 -5.61
C SER A 48 -1.45 0.82 -5.61
N ALA A 49 -1.57 1.79 -4.70
CA ALA A 49 -0.64 2.91 -4.59
C ALA A 49 0.75 2.46 -4.15
N LEU A 50 0.85 1.50 -3.23
CA LEU A 50 2.13 0.92 -2.82
C LEU A 50 2.80 0.16 -3.96
N LEU A 51 2.05 -0.62 -4.72
CA LEU A 51 2.59 -1.39 -5.84
C LEU A 51 3.05 -0.47 -6.98
N HIS A 52 2.20 0.49 -7.36
CA HIS A 52 2.51 1.50 -8.38
C HIS A 52 3.73 2.34 -7.97
N ARG A 53 3.93 2.59 -6.66
CA ARG A 53 5.11 3.32 -6.18
C ARG A 53 6.41 2.55 -6.44
N ASN A 54 6.39 1.23 -6.29
CA ASN A 54 7.58 0.39 -6.49
C ASN A 54 7.83 0.11 -7.97
N ARG A 55 6.77 -0.15 -8.75
CA ARG A 55 6.82 -0.45 -10.18
C ARG A 55 5.56 0.13 -10.84
N PRO A 56 5.61 1.37 -11.39
CA PRO A 56 4.46 1.98 -12.03
C PRO A 56 4.01 1.22 -13.30
N ASP A 57 4.92 0.46 -13.92
CA ASP A 57 4.62 -0.30 -15.14
C ASP A 57 3.66 -1.48 -14.92
N LEU A 58 3.50 -1.93 -13.67
CA LEU A 58 2.68 -3.12 -13.35
C LEU A 58 1.21 -2.79 -13.12
N ILE A 59 0.88 -1.53 -12.79
CA ILE A 59 -0.49 -1.10 -12.52
C ILE A 59 -0.71 0.26 -13.17
N ASP A 60 -1.77 0.38 -13.98
CA ASP A 60 -2.26 1.69 -14.36
C ASP A 60 -3.12 2.29 -13.24
N TRP A 61 -2.64 3.39 -12.65
CA TRP A 61 -3.34 4.11 -11.58
C TRP A 61 -4.73 4.62 -12.00
N ARG A 62 -4.92 5.01 -13.26
CA ARG A 62 -6.21 5.52 -13.73
C ARG A 62 -7.24 4.40 -13.74
N SER A 63 -6.90 3.27 -14.34
CA SER A 63 -7.73 2.07 -14.37
C SER A 63 -7.99 1.51 -12.96
N ALA A 64 -6.97 1.50 -12.11
CA ALA A 64 -7.11 1.06 -10.72
C ALA A 64 -8.16 1.89 -9.96
N ARG A 65 -8.17 3.23 -10.12
CA ARG A 65 -9.15 4.09 -9.44
C ARG A 65 -10.60 3.88 -9.90
N SER A 66 -10.83 3.53 -11.16
CA SER A 66 -12.16 3.25 -11.68
C SER A 66 -12.64 1.83 -11.43
N ALA A 67 -11.72 0.88 -11.16
CA ALA A 67 -12.06 -0.51 -10.92
C ALA A 67 -12.84 -0.73 -9.61
N GLN A 68 -13.61 -1.82 -9.55
CA GLN A 68 -14.26 -2.24 -8.32
C GLN A 68 -13.23 -2.70 -7.29
N ALA A 69 -13.53 -2.53 -6.00
CA ALA A 69 -12.61 -2.86 -4.91
C ALA A 69 -12.11 -4.31 -4.97
N ARG A 70 -13.01 -5.26 -5.26
CA ARG A 70 -12.67 -6.69 -5.36
C ARG A 70 -11.67 -6.98 -6.47
N GLU A 71 -11.89 -6.41 -7.66
CA GLU A 71 -11.02 -6.62 -8.81
C GLU A 71 -9.66 -5.94 -8.62
N ARG A 72 -9.66 -4.74 -8.03
CA ARG A 72 -8.45 -4.02 -7.64
C ARG A 72 -7.60 -4.84 -6.66
N LEU A 73 -8.22 -5.37 -5.60
CA LEU A 73 -7.52 -6.21 -4.62
C LEU A 73 -6.98 -7.49 -5.26
N HIS A 74 -7.79 -8.14 -6.09
CA HIS A 74 -7.37 -9.35 -6.80
C HIS A 74 -6.13 -9.10 -7.66
N GLN A 75 -6.15 -8.04 -8.49
CA GLN A 75 -5.05 -7.66 -9.34
C GLN A 75 -3.78 -7.34 -8.53
N VAL A 76 -3.91 -6.52 -7.47
CA VAL A 76 -2.75 -6.14 -6.66
C VAL A 76 -2.12 -7.35 -5.98
N PHE A 77 -2.92 -8.23 -5.38
CA PHE A 77 -2.38 -9.43 -4.75
C PHE A 77 -1.77 -10.40 -5.75
N TYR A 78 -2.38 -10.55 -6.94
CA TYR A 78 -1.82 -11.39 -8.00
C TYR A 78 -0.44 -10.90 -8.45
N ILE A 79 -0.29 -9.59 -8.66
CA ILE A 79 1.00 -8.99 -9.04
C ILE A 79 1.99 -9.09 -7.88
N ALA A 80 1.56 -8.84 -6.64
CA ALA A 80 2.43 -8.95 -5.46
C ALA A 80 2.99 -10.37 -5.27
N GLU A 81 2.16 -11.38 -5.49
CA GLU A 81 2.57 -12.79 -5.44
C GLU A 81 3.56 -13.12 -6.55
N ARG A 82 3.30 -12.69 -7.79
CA ARG A 82 4.15 -13.03 -8.94
C ARG A 82 5.48 -12.27 -8.97
N GLU A 83 5.47 -10.97 -8.68
CA GLU A 83 6.62 -10.09 -8.88
C GLU A 83 7.46 -9.92 -7.60
N TYR A 84 6.84 -10.07 -6.44
CA TYR A 84 7.50 -9.85 -5.14
C TYR A 84 7.52 -11.10 -4.27
N ASN A 85 6.98 -12.23 -4.77
CA ASN A 85 6.90 -13.50 -4.06
C ASN A 85 6.25 -13.38 -2.67
N VAL A 86 5.35 -12.40 -2.52
CA VAL A 86 4.63 -12.13 -1.28
C VAL A 86 3.47 -13.12 -1.21
N THR A 87 3.53 -14.03 -0.25
CA THR A 87 2.43 -14.98 0.01
C THR A 87 1.14 -14.21 0.27
N ARG A 88 0.08 -14.56 -0.45
CA ARG A 88 -1.26 -14.00 -0.25
C ARG A 88 -1.80 -14.45 1.10
N LEU A 89 -1.70 -13.58 2.10
CA LEU A 89 -2.21 -13.82 3.45
C LEU A 89 -3.63 -13.26 3.68
N LEU A 90 -4.19 -12.55 2.70
CA LEU A 90 -5.51 -11.90 2.76
C LEU A 90 -6.38 -12.39 1.61
N ASP A 91 -7.55 -12.95 1.94
CA ASP A 91 -8.58 -13.29 0.96
C ASP A 91 -9.53 -12.11 0.72
N PRO A 92 -9.85 -11.78 -0.54
CA PRO A 92 -10.82 -10.75 -0.89
C PRO A 92 -12.26 -11.30 -0.74
N GLU A 93 -12.71 -11.51 0.49
CA GLU A 93 -14.13 -11.77 0.83
C GLU A 93 -14.89 -10.48 1.18
#